data_AF-A0A522DYI2-F1
#
_entry.id   AF-A0A522DYI2-F1
#
_cell.length_a   1.000
_cell.length_b   1.000
_cell.length_c   1.000
_cell.angle_alpha   90.00
_cell.angle_beta   90.00
_cell.angle_gamma   90.00
#
_symmetry.space_group_name_H-M   'P 1'
#
loop_
_entity.id
_entity.type
_entity.pdbx_description
1 polymer ?
#
loop_
_entity_poly.entity_id
_entity_poly.type
_entity_poly.pdbx_seq_one_letter_code
_entity_poly.pdbx_strand_id
1 'polypeptide(L)'
;HALFKNLLFLGAGILHHQTHELNIDMMGGLIKKMPQTSLLFLIGCMSISSLPLFNGFVSEWLAFQAALQVDVLDNGVLRSLIPVAAAALALTAALAAACFVKVFGLIFLGQSRSHHSEKAHEVTDKSMLMGPALLAALCFLFGIFPGLVIHLINSVSAQLLGQTMPNDSALGWLWLAPVSAEQASYSPPLVLVGALLAGCATFWYLRRNQETKTMRRAATWDCGFGGVTSRMQYSSGAFTMPLRRIFAHIWLIDERIDKTMQGAMDQDVAVVHYHLHIKDHTWPRLYQPIERGVNALAKRVGRIQTGNIRTYLGYSFVTLLLMLWVVSQ
;
A
#
# COMPACT_ATOMS: atom_id res chain seq x y z
N HIS A 1 8.81 6.43 0.87
CA HIS A 1 7.62 6.19 0.01
C HIS A 1 7.97 5.72 -1.40
N ALA A 2 8.63 6.56 -2.22
CA ALA A 2 8.89 6.26 -3.63
C ALA A 2 9.54 4.89 -3.88
N LEU A 3 10.52 4.49 -3.06
CA LEU A 3 11.24 3.23 -3.24
C LEU A 3 10.33 1.99 -3.07
N PHE A 4 9.66 1.85 -1.93
CA PHE A 4 8.84 0.66 -1.66
C PHE A 4 7.57 0.61 -2.51
N LYS A 5 6.99 1.76 -2.87
CA LYS A 5 5.82 1.79 -3.77
C LYS A 5 6.18 1.29 -5.16
N ASN A 6 7.28 1.78 -5.72
CA ASN A 6 7.76 1.29 -7.01
C ASN A 6 8.14 -0.20 -6.95
N LEU A 7 8.76 -0.66 -5.86
CA LEU A 7 9.04 -2.09 -5.64
C LEU A 7 7.76 -2.92 -5.71
N LEU A 8 6.71 -2.52 -4.99
CA LEU A 8 5.42 -3.22 -4.96
C LEU A 8 4.71 -3.17 -6.32
N PHE A 9 4.76 -2.05 -7.04
CA PHE A 9 4.18 -1.95 -8.39
C PHE A 9 4.91 -2.81 -9.41
N LEU A 10 6.24 -2.81 -9.40
CA LEU A 10 7.03 -3.69 -10.27
C LEU A 10 6.78 -5.17 -9.93
N GLY A 11 6.69 -5.49 -8.64
CA GLY A 11 6.32 -6.84 -8.18
C GLY A 11 4.91 -7.25 -8.62
N ALA A 12 3.93 -6.35 -8.52
CA ALA A 12 2.58 -6.57 -9.04
C ALA A 12 2.57 -6.74 -10.58
N GLY A 13 3.41 -5.99 -11.29
CA GLY A 13 3.62 -6.15 -12.73
C GLY A 13 4.20 -7.53 -13.10
N ILE A 14 5.18 -8.02 -12.33
CA ILE A 14 5.72 -9.37 -12.47
C ILE A 14 4.63 -10.43 -12.22
N LEU A 15 3.84 -10.27 -11.15
CA LEU A 15 2.74 -11.18 -10.85
C LEU A 15 1.71 -11.21 -11.98
N HIS A 16 1.32 -10.04 -12.48
CA HIS A 16 0.38 -9.95 -13.60
C HIS A 16 0.96 -10.60 -14.88
N HIS A 17 2.24 -10.37 -15.16
CA HIS A 17 2.92 -10.98 -16.31
C HIS A 17 2.94 -12.52 -16.23
N GLN A 18 3.17 -13.09 -15.04
CA GLN A 18 3.27 -14.55 -14.87
C GLN A 18 1.93 -15.26 -14.65
N THR A 19 0.95 -14.57 -14.06
CA THR A 19 -0.35 -15.16 -13.73
C THR A 19 -1.47 -14.73 -14.67
N HIS A 20 -1.29 -13.68 -15.47
CA HIS A 20 -2.32 -13.02 -16.27
C HIS A 20 -3.58 -12.63 -15.46
N GLU A 21 -3.44 -12.53 -14.14
CA GLU A 21 -4.54 -12.32 -13.22
C GLU A 21 -4.36 -10.98 -12.51
N LEU A 22 -5.47 -10.30 -12.22
CA LEU A 22 -5.49 -9.08 -11.41
C LEU A 22 -6.36 -9.24 -10.17
N ASN A 23 -7.20 -10.29 -10.13
CA ASN A 23 -8.02 -10.60 -8.99
C ASN A 23 -7.24 -11.44 -7.97
N ILE A 24 -6.99 -10.84 -6.79
CA ILE A 24 -6.31 -11.50 -5.66
C ILE A 24 -7.04 -12.78 -5.23
N ASP A 25 -8.37 -12.86 -5.38
CA ASP A 25 -9.13 -14.07 -5.03
C ASP A 25 -8.82 -15.27 -5.92
N MET A 26 -8.27 -15.05 -7.12
CA MET A 26 -7.89 -16.08 -8.08
C MET A 26 -6.40 -16.48 -7.98
N MET A 27 -5.64 -15.83 -7.10
CA MET A 27 -4.23 -16.11 -6.83
C MET A 27 -4.05 -17.01 -5.60
N GLY A 28 -2.83 -17.53 -5.39
CA GLY A 28 -2.47 -18.27 -4.18
C GLY A 28 -1.28 -19.21 -4.34
N GLY A 29 -0.56 -19.48 -3.26
CA GLY A 29 0.53 -20.48 -3.23
C GLY A 29 1.74 -20.14 -4.10
N LEU A 30 1.93 -18.88 -4.51
CA LEU A 30 3.01 -18.48 -5.40
C LEU A 30 4.40 -18.47 -4.74
N ILE A 31 4.51 -18.49 -3.40
CA ILE A 31 5.80 -18.42 -2.69
C ILE A 31 6.77 -19.54 -3.08
N LYS A 32 6.23 -20.73 -3.41
CA LYS A 32 7.04 -21.89 -3.82
C LYS A 32 7.44 -21.85 -5.30
N LYS A 33 6.67 -21.13 -6.12
CA LYS A 33 6.83 -21.08 -7.58
C LYS A 33 7.68 -19.90 -8.03
N MET A 34 7.57 -18.80 -7.29
CA MET A 34 8.26 -17.55 -7.55
C MET A 34 8.97 -17.07 -6.26
N PRO A 35 9.92 -17.84 -5.71
CA PRO A 35 10.54 -17.53 -4.43
C PRO A 35 11.29 -16.19 -4.41
N GLN A 36 11.96 -15.82 -5.51
CA GLN A 36 12.70 -14.56 -5.60
C GLN A 36 11.72 -13.39 -5.67
N THR A 37 10.71 -13.46 -6.55
CA THR A 37 9.66 -12.44 -6.62
C THR A 37 8.95 -12.30 -5.28
N SER A 38 8.62 -13.41 -4.61
CA SER A 38 7.96 -13.39 -3.30
C SER A 38 8.79 -12.71 -2.22
N LEU A 39 10.11 -12.94 -2.19
CA LEU A 39 11.02 -12.30 -1.24
C LEU A 39 11.09 -10.78 -1.47
N LEU A 40 11.23 -10.37 -2.73
CA LEU A 40 11.30 -8.95 -3.09
C LEU A 40 9.98 -8.23 -2.79
N PHE A 41 8.85 -8.87 -3.08
CA PHE A 41 7.53 -8.35 -2.74
C PHE A 41 7.33 -8.28 -1.23
N LEU A 42 7.80 -9.29 -0.48
CA LEU A 42 7.76 -9.30 0.99
C LEU A 42 8.54 -8.12 1.58
N ILE A 43 9.72 -7.82 1.05
CA ILE A 43 10.50 -6.63 1.46
C ILE A 43 9.69 -5.36 1.22
N GLY A 44 9.00 -5.25 0.08
CA GLY A 44 8.06 -4.15 -0.19
C GLY A 44 6.93 -4.07 0.85
N CYS A 45 6.30 -5.21 1.17
CA CYS A 45 5.24 -5.31 2.18
C CYS A 45 5.73 -4.91 3.57
N MET A 46 6.93 -5.36 3.98
CA MET A 46 7.51 -4.99 5.27
C MET A 46 7.84 -3.50 5.31
N SER A 47 8.34 -2.97 4.21
CA SER A 47 8.70 -1.57 4.09
C SER A 47 7.51 -0.62 4.10
N ILE A 48 6.39 -0.97 3.46
CA ILE A 48 5.17 -0.13 3.49
C ILE A 48 4.37 -0.27 4.78
N SER A 49 4.55 -1.39 5.48
CA SER A 49 3.95 -1.65 6.80
C SER A 49 4.80 -1.10 7.95
N SER A 50 5.81 -0.29 7.62
CA SER A 50 6.70 0.38 8.57
C SER A 50 7.31 -0.58 9.61
N LEU A 51 7.79 -1.74 9.16
CA LEU A 51 8.59 -2.59 10.05
C LEU A 51 9.94 -1.94 10.36
N PRO A 52 10.44 -2.08 11.60
CA PRO A 52 11.80 -1.68 11.93
C PRO A 52 12.81 -2.28 10.92
N LEU A 53 13.90 -1.56 10.65
CA LEU A 53 14.95 -1.86 9.66
C LEU A 53 14.65 -1.48 8.20
N PHE A 54 13.44 -1.03 7.88
CA PHE A 54 13.10 -0.56 6.54
C PHE A 54 12.89 0.96 6.51
N ASN A 55 13.11 1.57 5.35
CA ASN A 55 12.99 3.01 5.16
C ASN A 55 11.59 3.59 5.46
N GLY A 56 10.52 2.77 5.37
CA GLY A 56 9.16 3.20 5.71
C GLY A 56 9.04 3.56 7.18
N PHE A 57 9.58 2.71 8.07
CA PHE A 57 9.64 2.98 9.50
C PHE A 57 10.39 4.28 9.80
N VAL A 58 11.58 4.47 9.21
CA VAL A 58 12.35 5.71 9.39
C VAL A 58 11.54 6.94 8.98
N SER A 59 10.88 6.88 7.82
CA SER A 59 10.11 8.01 7.30
C SER A 59 8.95 8.39 8.23
N GLU A 60 8.24 7.38 8.73
CA GLU A 60 7.07 7.57 9.58
C GLU A 60 7.46 7.93 11.02
N TRP A 61 8.56 7.37 11.53
CA TRP A 61 9.16 7.75 12.81
C TRP A 61 9.58 9.22 12.82
N LEU A 62 10.20 9.72 11.76
CA LEU A 62 10.52 11.15 11.63
C LEU A 62 9.27 12.03 11.62
N ALA A 63 8.18 11.58 10.98
CA ALA A 63 6.91 12.29 11.00
C ALA A 63 6.30 12.34 12.41
N PHE A 64 6.36 11.23 13.16
CA PHE A 64 5.95 11.19 14.56
C PHE A 64 6.81 12.07 15.45
N GLN A 65 8.13 12.07 15.28
CA GLN A 65 9.02 12.93 16.04
C GLN A 65 8.76 14.42 15.77
N ALA A 66 8.51 14.80 14.52
CA ALA A 66 8.07 16.15 14.18
C ALA A 66 6.73 16.49 14.84
N ALA A 67 5.79 15.54 14.86
CA ALA A 67 4.50 15.68 15.52
C ALA A 67 4.58 15.69 17.07
N LEU A 68 5.69 15.28 17.68
CA LEU A 68 5.89 15.38 19.13
C LEU A 68 6.51 16.72 19.55
N GLN A 69 7.08 17.49 18.61
CA GLN A 69 7.63 18.83 18.86
C GLN A 69 6.56 19.94 18.89
N VAL A 70 5.34 19.59 19.26
CA VAL A 70 4.19 20.51 19.25
C VAL A 70 4.41 21.71 20.16
N ASP A 71 5.22 21.55 21.21
CA ASP A 71 5.47 22.56 22.22
C ASP A 71 6.21 23.79 21.69
N VAL A 72 6.78 23.72 20.47
CA VAL A 72 7.44 24.84 19.78
C VAL A 72 6.41 25.78 19.12
N LEU A 73 5.14 25.40 19.02
CA LEU A 73 4.11 26.21 18.36
C LEU A 73 3.42 27.18 19.32
N ASP A 74 3.42 28.46 18.96
CA ASP A 74 2.71 29.52 19.70
C ASP A 74 1.18 29.43 19.58
N ASN A 75 0.65 28.77 18.54
CA ASN A 75 -0.78 28.68 18.28
C ASN A 75 -1.42 27.45 18.98
N GLY A 76 -2.22 27.72 20.02
CA GLY A 76 -2.92 26.69 20.81
C GLY A 76 -3.88 25.79 20.01
N VAL A 77 -4.46 26.28 18.91
CA VAL A 77 -5.33 25.46 18.04
C VAL A 77 -4.50 24.42 17.30
N LEU A 78 -3.36 24.83 16.74
CA LEU A 78 -2.48 23.93 16.00
C LEU A 78 -1.85 22.90 16.94
N ARG A 79 -1.54 23.33 18.17
CA ARG A 79 -1.06 22.44 19.25
C ARG A 79 -2.06 21.34 19.62
N SER A 80 -3.36 21.62 19.53
CA SER A 80 -4.40 20.62 19.80
C SER A 80 -4.66 19.68 18.63
N LEU A 81 -4.43 20.12 17.39
CA LEU A 81 -4.67 19.33 16.17
C LEU A 81 -3.57 18.31 15.87
N ILE A 82 -2.31 18.60 16.22
CA ILE A 82 -1.18 17.73 15.89
C ILE A 82 -1.30 16.33 16.52
N PRO A 83 -1.67 16.15 17.80
CA PRO A 83 -1.88 14.82 18.37
C PRO A 83 -2.97 14.02 17.65
N VAL A 84 -4.04 14.69 17.19
CA VAL A 84 -5.11 14.05 16.41
C VAL A 84 -4.58 13.60 15.04
N ALA A 85 -3.78 14.43 14.38
CA ALA A 85 -3.13 14.07 13.12
C ALA A 85 -2.14 12.91 13.29
N ALA A 86 -1.37 12.89 14.38
CA ALA A 86 -0.48 11.79 14.71
C ALA A 86 -1.25 10.48 14.99
N ALA A 87 -2.35 10.55 15.75
CA ALA A 87 -3.22 9.39 15.97
C ALA A 87 -3.82 8.86 14.66
N ALA A 88 -4.24 9.75 13.76
CA ALA A 88 -4.70 9.38 12.43
C ALA A 88 -3.60 8.73 11.59
N LEU A 89 -2.37 9.27 11.64
CA LEU A 89 -1.19 8.68 10.98
C LEU A 89 -0.94 7.25 11.49
N ALA A 90 -0.93 7.06 12.81
CA ALA A 90 -0.76 5.73 13.43
C ALA A 90 -1.86 4.74 13.00
N LEU A 91 -3.11 5.19 12.94
CA LEU A 91 -4.21 4.37 12.42
C LEU A 91 -3.99 3.99 10.96
N THR A 92 -3.53 4.92 10.12
CA THR A 92 -3.22 4.61 8.71
C THR A 92 -2.08 3.61 8.57
N ALA A 93 -1.05 3.68 9.43
CA ALA A 93 0.04 2.71 9.48
C ALA A 93 -0.48 1.30 9.80
N ALA A 94 -1.34 1.19 10.82
CA ALA A 94 -1.94 -0.09 11.22
C ALA A 94 -2.83 -0.69 10.12
N LEU A 95 -3.64 0.14 9.45
CA LEU A 95 -4.47 -0.29 8.32
C LEU A 95 -3.61 -0.70 7.11
N ALA A 96 -2.51 0.01 6.85
CA ALA A 96 -1.55 -0.37 5.81
C ALA A 96 -0.94 -1.75 6.13
N ALA A 97 -0.49 -1.98 7.36
CA ALA A 97 0.03 -3.28 7.78
C ALA A 97 -1.00 -4.40 7.59
N ALA A 98 -2.24 -4.21 8.05
CA ALA A 98 -3.31 -5.20 7.86
C ALA A 98 -3.59 -5.47 6.36
N CYS A 99 -3.57 -4.43 5.53
CA CYS A 99 -3.74 -4.55 4.09
C CYS A 99 -2.60 -5.35 3.43
N PHE A 100 -1.34 -5.07 3.76
CA PHE A 100 -0.22 -5.75 3.11
C PHE A 100 0.05 -7.15 3.65
N VAL A 101 -0.31 -7.44 4.91
CA VAL A 101 -0.41 -8.82 5.41
C VAL A 101 -1.43 -9.62 4.60
N LYS A 102 -2.61 -9.04 4.32
CA LYS A 102 -3.62 -9.65 3.47
C LYS A 102 -3.09 -9.90 2.06
N VAL A 103 -2.53 -8.88 1.42
CA VAL A 103 -2.02 -8.95 0.04
C VAL A 103 -0.97 -10.05 -0.06
N PHE A 104 0.03 -10.04 0.82
CA PHE A 104 1.08 -11.06 0.80
C PHE A 104 0.53 -12.46 1.10
N GLY A 105 -0.30 -12.58 2.14
CA GLY A 105 -0.87 -13.85 2.57
C GLY A 105 -1.72 -14.53 1.50
N LEU A 106 -2.56 -13.78 0.79
CA LEU A 106 -3.46 -14.34 -0.21
C LEU A 106 -2.78 -14.64 -1.55
N ILE A 107 -1.81 -13.83 -1.95
CA ILE A 107 -1.11 -14.02 -3.24
C ILE A 107 -0.07 -15.15 -3.12
N PHE A 108 0.74 -15.13 -2.07
CA PHE A 108 1.92 -15.98 -1.99
C PHE A 108 1.74 -17.23 -1.13
N LEU A 109 0.90 -17.19 -0.08
CA LEU A 109 0.69 -18.33 0.82
C LEU A 109 -0.54 -19.15 0.39
N GLY A 110 -0.79 -20.26 1.09
CA GLY A 110 -1.91 -21.16 0.79
C GLY A 110 -1.66 -22.05 -0.44
N GLN A 111 -2.74 -22.42 -1.13
CA GLN A 111 -2.70 -23.20 -2.37
C GLN A 111 -3.12 -22.34 -3.57
N SER A 112 -2.68 -22.73 -4.76
CA SER A 112 -3.11 -22.09 -6.00
C SER A 112 -4.62 -22.24 -6.21
N ARG A 113 -5.30 -21.12 -6.48
CA ARG A 113 -6.76 -21.06 -6.66
C ARG A 113 -7.21 -21.13 -8.11
N SER A 114 -6.30 -20.82 -9.03
CA SER A 114 -6.54 -20.86 -10.47
C SER A 114 -5.47 -21.70 -11.17
N HIS A 115 -5.81 -22.23 -12.33
CA HIS A 115 -4.86 -22.93 -13.20
C HIS A 115 -3.71 -22.00 -13.65
N HIS A 116 -3.96 -20.70 -13.80
CA HIS A 116 -2.89 -19.74 -14.10
C HIS A 116 -1.89 -19.60 -12.95
N SER A 117 -2.38 -19.45 -11.72
CA SER A 117 -1.53 -19.48 -10.53
C SER A 117 -0.85 -20.85 -10.35
N GLU A 118 -1.48 -21.91 -10.85
CA GLU A 118 -0.89 -23.25 -10.82
C GLU A 118 0.33 -23.38 -11.74
N LYS A 119 0.26 -22.81 -12.94
CA LYS A 119 1.33 -22.86 -13.94
C LYS A 119 2.36 -21.74 -13.85
N ALA A 120 2.11 -20.73 -13.01
CA ALA A 120 3.04 -19.63 -12.79
C ALA A 120 4.43 -20.16 -12.38
N HIS A 121 5.47 -19.54 -12.91
CA HIS A 121 6.85 -19.84 -12.56
C HIS A 121 7.63 -18.54 -12.37
N GLU A 122 8.82 -18.66 -11.75
CA GLU A 122 9.72 -17.52 -11.59
C GLU A 122 10.08 -16.91 -12.94
N VAL A 123 10.26 -15.59 -12.98
CA VAL A 123 10.62 -14.89 -14.22
C VAL A 123 11.97 -15.38 -14.74
N THR A 124 12.01 -15.81 -16.00
CA THR A 124 13.24 -16.26 -16.66
C THR A 124 14.23 -15.11 -16.88
N ASP A 125 13.71 -13.94 -17.26
CA ASP A 125 14.48 -12.74 -17.52
C ASP A 125 14.89 -12.03 -16.22
N LYS A 126 16.16 -12.20 -15.84
CA LYS A 126 16.73 -11.59 -14.63
C LYS A 126 16.69 -10.06 -14.64
N SER A 127 16.63 -9.43 -15.81
CA SER A 127 16.49 -7.97 -15.95
C SER A 127 15.19 -7.45 -15.32
N MET A 128 14.11 -8.23 -15.38
CA MET A 128 12.83 -7.88 -14.77
C MET A 128 12.90 -7.88 -13.24
N LEU A 129 13.75 -8.72 -12.66
CA LEU A 129 13.98 -8.81 -11.21
C LEU A 129 14.99 -7.77 -10.72
N MET A 130 15.86 -7.25 -11.58
CA MET A 130 16.92 -6.31 -11.21
C MET A 130 16.37 -5.01 -10.62
N GLY A 131 15.31 -4.44 -11.21
CA GLY A 131 14.65 -3.24 -10.70
C GLY A 131 14.09 -3.43 -9.28
N PRO A 132 13.19 -4.41 -9.07
CA PRO A 132 12.73 -4.79 -7.74
C PRO A 132 13.87 -5.12 -6.75
N ALA A 133 14.89 -5.86 -7.16
CA ALA A 133 16.01 -6.21 -6.29
C ALA A 133 16.79 -4.98 -5.82
N LEU A 134 17.08 -4.05 -6.73
CA LEU A 134 17.72 -2.78 -6.39
C LEU A 134 16.87 -1.97 -5.42
N LEU A 135 15.56 -1.82 -5.69
CA LEU A 135 14.66 -1.07 -4.82
C LEU A 135 14.52 -1.72 -3.44
N ALA A 136 14.45 -3.06 -3.36
CA ALA A 136 14.41 -3.79 -2.11
C ALA A 136 15.68 -3.59 -1.30
N ALA A 137 16.85 -3.67 -1.94
CA ALA A 137 18.14 -3.40 -1.32
C ALA A 137 18.20 -1.95 -0.79
N LEU A 138 17.75 -0.96 -1.56
CA LEU A 138 17.69 0.43 -1.12
C LEU A 138 16.70 0.66 0.04
N CYS A 139 15.56 -0.03 0.05
CA CYS A 139 14.60 0.07 1.16
C CYS A 139 15.20 -0.43 2.48
N PHE A 140 15.98 -1.52 2.43
CA PHE A 140 16.69 -2.06 3.59
C PHE A 140 17.90 -1.21 3.97
N LEU A 141 18.73 -0.82 3.00
CA LEU A 141 19.92 0.00 3.20
C LEU A 141 19.59 1.34 3.87
N PHE A 142 18.59 2.06 3.35
CA PHE A 142 18.17 3.34 3.92
C PHE A 142 17.34 3.18 5.21
N GLY A 143 16.85 1.98 5.50
CA GLY A 143 16.27 1.66 6.80
C GLY A 143 17.33 1.49 7.89
N ILE A 144 18.47 0.87 7.57
CA ILE A 144 19.59 0.67 8.52
C ILE A 144 20.47 1.92 8.63
N PHE A 145 20.76 2.58 7.52
CA PHE A 145 21.65 3.74 7.44
C PHE A 145 20.88 4.99 6.95
N PRO A 146 19.88 5.48 7.70
CA PRO A 146 19.05 6.61 7.27
C PRO A 146 19.84 7.92 7.18
N GLY A 147 20.96 8.04 7.93
CA GLY A 147 21.83 9.21 7.92
C GLY A 147 22.38 9.59 6.54
N LEU A 148 22.59 8.61 5.65
CA LEU A 148 23.05 8.86 4.27
C LEU A 148 22.06 9.76 3.51
N VAL A 149 20.78 9.42 3.58
CA VAL A 149 19.71 10.15 2.87
C VAL A 149 19.38 11.46 3.60
N ILE A 150 19.36 11.44 4.93
CA ILE A 150 19.08 12.64 5.73
C ILE A 150 20.13 13.71 5.48
N HIS A 151 21.42 13.35 5.41
CA HIS A 151 22.49 14.31 5.15
C HIS A 151 22.34 15.00 3.78
N LEU A 152 22.03 14.21 2.75
CA LEU A 152 21.74 14.72 1.40
C LEU A 152 20.54 15.67 1.38
N ILE A 153 19.46 15.33 2.10
CA ILE A 153 18.27 16.20 2.20
C ILE A 153 18.61 17.48 2.98
N ASN A 154 19.36 17.35 4.08
CA ASN A 154 19.71 18.48 4.92
C ASN A 154 20.57 19.53 4.20
N SER A 155 21.49 19.10 3.32
CA SER A 155 22.27 20.05 2.50
C SER A 155 21.39 20.86 1.56
N VAL A 156 20.33 20.25 1.02
CA VAL A 156 19.36 20.94 0.15
C VAL A 156 18.50 21.90 0.96
N SER A 157 18.02 21.49 2.14
CA SER A 157 17.28 22.35 3.06
C SER A 157 18.09 23.56 3.51
N ALA A 158 19.37 23.38 3.81
CA ALA A 158 20.27 24.47 4.21
C ALA A 158 20.43 25.51 3.09
N GLN A 159 20.59 25.08 1.84
CA GLN A 159 20.74 25.97 0.69
C GLN A 159 19.45 26.73 0.35
N LEU A 160 18.29 26.09 0.49
CA LEU A 160 17.01 26.67 0.10
C LEU A 160 16.35 27.51 1.20
N LEU A 161 16.45 27.09 2.46
CA LEU A 161 15.73 27.67 3.58
C LEU A 161 16.65 28.39 4.57
N GLY A 162 17.98 28.26 4.43
CA GLY A 162 18.94 28.79 5.40
C GLY A 162 18.88 28.09 6.76
N GLN A 163 18.10 27.02 6.88
CA GLN A 163 17.92 26.24 8.10
C GLN A 163 18.36 24.81 7.87
N THR A 164 19.04 24.25 8.87
CA THR A 164 19.35 22.82 8.92
C THR A 164 18.37 22.15 9.86
N MET A 165 18.08 20.86 9.63
CA MET A 165 17.40 20.07 10.64
C MET A 165 18.23 20.13 11.93
N PRO A 166 17.61 20.28 13.11
CA PRO A 166 18.29 20.15 14.39
C PRO A 166 18.83 18.72 14.46
N ASN A 167 20.05 18.52 14.02
CA ASN A 167 20.66 17.21 13.97
C ASN A 167 21.71 17.22 15.06
N ASP A 168 21.36 16.65 16.22
CA ASP A 168 22.34 16.35 17.24
C ASP A 168 23.21 15.20 16.70
N SER A 169 24.15 15.57 15.83
CA SER A 169 25.27 14.73 15.40
C SER A 169 26.14 14.25 16.57
N ALA A 170 25.83 14.69 17.80
CA ALA A 170 26.45 14.31 19.05
C ALA A 170 26.54 12.78 19.27
N LEU A 171 25.62 11.97 18.73
CA LEU A 171 25.64 10.50 18.87
C LEU A 171 26.17 9.75 17.63
N GLY A 172 26.52 10.44 16.54
CA GLY A 172 27.10 9.85 15.32
C GLY A 172 26.11 9.14 14.39
N TRP A 173 26.61 8.52 13.31
CA TRP A 173 25.81 7.87 12.25
C TRP A 173 24.92 6.72 12.71
N LEU A 174 25.19 6.19 13.91
CA LEU A 174 24.54 5.01 14.48
C LEU A 174 23.16 5.33 15.07
N TRP A 175 22.89 6.60 15.37
CA TRP A 175 21.71 7.07 16.06
C TRP A 175 20.92 8.04 15.20
N LEU A 176 19.60 7.85 15.21
CA LEU A 176 18.62 8.77 14.67
C LEU A 176 18.03 9.55 15.86
N ALA A 177 18.63 10.70 16.16
CA ALA A 177 18.22 11.62 17.22
C ALA A 177 17.99 13.04 16.66
N PRO A 178 16.91 13.26 15.90
CA PRO A 178 16.68 14.53 15.21
C PRO A 178 16.11 15.65 16.11
N VAL A 179 16.07 15.47 17.44
CA VAL A 179 15.45 16.44 18.36
C VAL A 179 16.21 16.58 19.67
N SER A 180 16.38 15.48 20.39
CA SER A 180 17.19 15.41 21.60
C SER A 180 17.61 13.96 21.85
N ALA A 181 18.83 13.76 22.35
CA ALA A 181 19.34 12.44 22.70
C ALA A 181 18.50 11.74 23.80
N GLU A 182 17.82 12.51 24.66
CA GLU A 182 17.14 12.01 25.85
C GLU A 182 15.69 11.55 25.63
N GLN A 183 14.97 12.08 24.63
CA GLN A 183 13.52 11.83 24.52
C GLN A 183 13.15 10.70 23.56
N ALA A 184 13.85 10.54 22.43
CA ALA A 184 13.40 9.64 21.37
C ALA A 184 14.52 9.15 20.44
N SER A 185 15.65 8.69 21.00
CA SER A 185 16.77 8.16 20.21
C SER A 185 16.47 6.74 19.69
N TYR A 186 16.54 6.55 18.37
CA TYR A 186 16.41 5.25 17.71
C TYR A 186 17.69 4.90 16.96
N SER A 187 18.26 3.72 17.19
CA SER A 187 19.47 3.25 16.49
C SER A 187 19.15 2.04 15.60
N PRO A 188 18.88 2.25 14.30
CA PRO A 188 18.55 1.15 13.39
C PRO A 188 19.59 0.02 13.35
N PRO A 189 20.92 0.27 13.40
CA PRO A 189 21.91 -0.80 13.48
C PRO A 189 21.81 -1.64 14.76
N LEU A 190 21.51 -1.03 15.92
CA LEU A 190 21.32 -1.79 17.16
C LEU A 190 20.04 -2.61 17.11
N VAL A 191 18.98 -2.09 16.51
CA VAL A 191 17.75 -2.85 16.27
C VAL A 191 18.02 -4.05 15.37
N LEU A 192 18.88 -3.91 14.36
CA LEU A 192 19.29 -5.03 13.50
C LEU A 192 20.03 -6.10 14.32
N VAL A 193 21.02 -5.67 15.10
CA VAL A 193 21.79 -6.58 15.98
C VAL A 193 20.86 -7.27 16.97
N GLY A 194 19.96 -6.53 17.62
CA GLY A 194 18.96 -7.09 18.52
C GLY A 194 18.04 -8.11 17.85
N ALA A 195 17.54 -7.80 16.65
CA ALA A 195 16.72 -8.72 15.87
C ALA A 195 17.48 -9.99 15.46
N LEU A 196 18.74 -9.86 15.06
CA LEU A 196 19.61 -10.99 14.73
C LEU A 196 19.90 -11.85 15.96
N LEU A 197 20.24 -11.24 17.10
CA LEU A 197 20.48 -11.94 18.36
C LEU A 197 19.23 -12.67 18.84
N ALA A 198 18.07 -12.02 18.81
CA ALA A 198 16.79 -12.66 19.16
C ALA A 198 16.47 -13.81 18.20
N GLY A 199 16.71 -13.64 16.90
CA GLY A 199 16.54 -14.68 15.89
C GLY A 199 17.48 -15.87 16.12
N CYS A 200 18.76 -15.62 16.37
CA CYS A 200 19.77 -16.64 16.68
C CYS A 200 19.46 -17.37 17.98
N ALA A 201 19.07 -16.64 19.04
CA ALA A 201 18.67 -17.22 20.32
C ALA A 201 17.42 -18.11 20.16
N THR A 202 16.42 -17.63 19.41
CA THR A 202 15.21 -18.41 19.10
C THR A 202 15.55 -19.66 18.29
N PHE A 203 16.38 -19.52 17.26
CA PHE A 203 16.83 -20.63 16.43
C PHE A 203 17.60 -21.67 17.26
N TRP A 204 18.53 -21.23 18.11
CA TRP A 204 19.31 -22.10 18.99
C TRP A 204 18.41 -22.79 20.03
N TYR A 205 17.49 -22.05 20.65
CA TYR A 205 16.50 -22.60 21.59
C TYR A 205 15.62 -23.67 20.93
N LEU A 206 15.05 -23.37 19.76
CA LEU A 206 14.21 -24.32 19.03
C LEU A 206 15.00 -25.55 18.57
N ARG A 207 16.26 -25.40 18.15
CA ARG A 207 17.13 -26.52 17.77
C ARG A 207 17.84 -27.21 18.93
N ARG A 208 17.65 -26.76 20.17
CA ARG A 208 18.19 -27.46 21.34
C ARG A 208 17.48 -28.80 21.54
N ASN A 209 16.18 -28.85 21.30
CA ASN A 209 15.41 -30.09 21.40
C ASN A 209 15.72 -31.00 20.19
N GLN A 210 15.92 -32.29 20.42
CA GLN A 210 16.21 -33.26 19.36
C GLN A 210 14.94 -33.59 18.56
N GLU A 211 13.76 -33.52 19.20
CA GLU A 211 12.46 -33.78 18.57
C GLU A 211 12.12 -32.76 17.46
N THR A 212 12.51 -31.50 17.63
CA THR A 212 12.30 -30.46 16.61
C THR A 212 13.15 -30.71 15.36
N LYS A 213 14.28 -31.43 15.49
CA LYS A 213 15.13 -31.82 14.35
C LYS A 213 14.57 -33.01 13.59
N THR A 214 13.83 -33.88 14.26
CA THR A 214 13.30 -35.14 13.72
C THR A 214 11.82 -35.06 13.36
N MET A 215 11.21 -33.87 13.34
CA MET A 215 9.80 -33.73 12.98
C MET A 215 9.53 -34.22 11.55
N ARG A 216 8.66 -35.23 11.44
CA ARG A 216 8.20 -35.74 10.15
C ARG A 216 7.39 -34.66 9.42
N ARG A 217 7.62 -34.53 8.11
CA ARG A 217 6.71 -33.78 7.25
C ARG A 217 5.50 -34.67 6.95
N ALA A 218 4.33 -34.24 7.42
CA ALA A 218 3.06 -34.89 7.15
C ALA A 218 2.12 -33.93 6.41
N ALA A 219 1.06 -34.45 5.80
CA ALA A 219 -0.01 -33.63 5.27
C ALA A 219 -0.61 -32.76 6.37
N THR A 220 -1.08 -31.56 6.01
CA THR A 220 -1.81 -30.69 6.93
C THR A 220 -3.08 -31.39 7.39
N TRP A 221 -3.40 -31.27 8.68
CA TRP A 221 -4.65 -31.79 9.23
C TRP A 221 -5.83 -31.14 8.51
N ASP A 222 -6.67 -31.97 7.91
CA ASP A 222 -7.81 -31.61 7.09
C ASP A 222 -9.13 -31.95 7.79
N CYS A 223 -9.12 -32.17 9.11
CA CYS A 223 -10.29 -32.62 9.87
C CYS A 223 -10.96 -33.90 9.32
N GLY A 224 -10.23 -34.72 8.56
CA GLY A 224 -10.76 -35.95 7.96
C GLY A 224 -11.46 -35.75 6.61
N PHE A 225 -11.29 -34.59 5.95
CA PHE A 225 -11.90 -34.32 4.64
C PHE A 225 -11.23 -35.05 3.45
N GLY A 226 -10.15 -35.80 3.67
CA GLY A 226 -9.46 -36.57 2.62
C GLY A 226 -8.56 -35.73 1.70
N GLY A 227 -8.23 -34.50 2.11
CA GLY A 227 -7.35 -33.58 1.41
C GLY A 227 -7.75 -32.11 1.58
N VAL A 228 -6.77 -31.24 1.80
CA VAL A 228 -6.99 -29.79 1.82
C VAL A 228 -7.10 -29.26 0.40
N THR A 229 -8.18 -28.54 0.11
CA THR A 229 -8.41 -27.89 -1.20
C THR A 229 -8.29 -26.38 -1.10
N SER A 230 -8.15 -25.72 -2.25
CA SER A 230 -8.06 -24.26 -2.34
C SER A 230 -9.32 -23.55 -1.83
N ARG A 231 -10.48 -24.23 -1.86
CA ARG A 231 -11.77 -23.76 -1.34
C ARG A 231 -11.84 -23.68 0.19
N MET A 232 -10.98 -24.40 0.90
CA MET A 232 -10.95 -24.44 2.37
C MET A 232 -10.14 -23.28 2.98
N GLN A 233 -9.66 -22.33 2.17
CA GLN A 233 -8.83 -21.21 2.60
C GLN A 233 -9.64 -19.90 2.66
N TYR A 234 -9.19 -18.97 3.49
CA TYR A 234 -9.79 -17.64 3.58
C TYR A 234 -9.71 -16.89 2.24
N SER A 235 -10.84 -16.38 1.75
CA SER A 235 -10.87 -15.44 0.62
C SER A 235 -10.46 -14.03 1.03
N SER A 236 -10.13 -13.19 0.04
CA SER A 236 -9.89 -11.76 0.18
C SER A 236 -11.07 -11.04 0.85
N GLY A 237 -12.29 -11.40 0.44
CA GLY A 237 -13.51 -10.89 1.02
C GLY A 237 -13.69 -11.30 2.49
N ALA A 238 -13.46 -12.58 2.81
CA ALA A 238 -13.59 -13.08 4.18
C ALA A 238 -12.58 -12.43 5.13
N PHE A 239 -11.32 -12.26 4.70
CA PHE A 239 -10.27 -11.61 5.50
C PHE A 239 -10.64 -10.17 5.89
N THR A 240 -11.24 -9.40 4.97
CA THR A 240 -11.61 -7.99 5.25
C THR A 240 -13.02 -7.81 5.79
N MET A 241 -13.78 -8.89 5.98
CA MET A 241 -15.16 -8.82 6.42
C MET A 241 -15.35 -8.05 7.75
N PRO A 242 -14.53 -8.27 8.80
CA PRO A 242 -14.70 -7.51 10.05
C PRO A 242 -14.48 -6.01 9.86
N LEU A 243 -13.40 -5.63 9.15
CA LEU A 243 -13.10 -4.22 8.85
C LEU A 243 -14.22 -3.58 8.02
N ARG A 244 -14.74 -4.30 7.02
CA ARG A 244 -15.83 -3.81 6.18
C ARG A 244 -17.10 -3.55 6.98
N ARG A 245 -17.43 -4.42 7.94
CA ARG A 245 -18.59 -4.25 8.82
C ARG A 245 -18.43 -3.03 9.74
N ILE A 246 -17.24 -2.84 10.33
CA ILE A 246 -16.95 -1.67 11.18
C ILE A 246 -17.10 -0.37 10.38
N PHE A 247 -16.57 -0.34 9.15
CA PHE A 247 -16.60 0.84 8.29
C PHE A 247 -17.81 0.88 7.34
N ALA A 248 -18.86 0.09 7.57
CA ALA A 248 -20.00 -0.02 6.66
C ALA A 248 -20.78 1.28 6.48
N HIS A 249 -20.70 2.21 7.44
CA HIS A 249 -21.33 3.53 7.34
C HIS A 249 -20.56 4.49 6.42
N ILE A 250 -19.26 4.26 6.23
CA ILE A 250 -18.39 5.12 5.41
C ILE A 250 -18.47 4.72 3.94
N TRP A 251 -18.71 3.44 3.65
CA TRP A 251 -18.69 2.87 2.31
C TRP A 251 -20.09 2.45 1.84
N LEU A 252 -20.33 2.52 0.54
CA LEU A 252 -21.51 1.92 -0.10
C LEU A 252 -21.17 0.47 -0.44
N ILE A 253 -21.67 -0.46 0.36
CA ILE A 253 -21.41 -1.90 0.19
C ILE A 253 -22.66 -2.56 -0.41
N ASP A 254 -22.53 -3.09 -1.62
CA ASP A 254 -23.52 -3.96 -2.26
C ASP A 254 -22.98 -5.41 -2.18
N GLU A 255 -23.64 -6.24 -1.39
CA GLU A 255 -23.28 -7.64 -1.16
C GLU A 255 -24.45 -8.52 -1.59
N ARG A 256 -24.20 -9.36 -2.60
CA ARG A 256 -25.18 -10.31 -3.13
C ARG A 256 -24.63 -11.72 -3.10
N ILE A 257 -25.49 -12.65 -2.73
CA ILE A 257 -25.19 -14.08 -2.67
C ILE A 257 -26.18 -14.78 -3.57
N ASP A 258 -25.73 -15.18 -4.75
CA ASP A 258 -26.54 -15.94 -5.69
C ASP A 258 -26.27 -17.43 -5.45
N LYS A 259 -27.32 -18.18 -5.16
CA LYS A 259 -27.26 -19.63 -4.93
C LYS A 259 -27.91 -20.34 -6.10
N THR A 260 -27.18 -21.22 -6.76
CA THR A 260 -27.74 -22.14 -7.74
C THR A 260 -28.13 -23.43 -7.03
N MET A 261 -29.43 -23.75 -7.01
CA MET A 261 -29.95 -24.96 -6.38
C MET A 261 -29.89 -26.15 -7.35
N GLN A 262 -29.57 -27.33 -6.83
CA GLN A 262 -29.51 -28.59 -7.57
C GLN A 262 -30.73 -29.50 -7.32
N GLY A 263 -31.66 -29.09 -6.46
CA GLY A 263 -32.83 -29.87 -6.06
C GLY A 263 -34.01 -28.99 -5.65
N ALA A 264 -35.13 -29.65 -5.32
CA ALA A 264 -36.35 -28.97 -4.86
C ALA A 264 -36.28 -28.53 -3.38
N MET A 265 -35.30 -29.04 -2.62
CA MET A 265 -35.06 -28.65 -1.24
C MET A 265 -34.05 -27.51 -1.16
N ASP A 266 -34.31 -26.55 -0.28
CA ASP A 266 -33.51 -25.33 -0.10
C ASP A 266 -32.08 -25.57 0.44
N GLN A 267 -31.72 -26.84 0.69
CA GLN A 267 -30.42 -27.29 1.21
C GLN A 267 -29.50 -27.85 0.12
N ASP A 268 -30.01 -28.17 -1.06
CA ASP A 268 -29.23 -28.74 -2.17
C ASP A 268 -28.60 -27.62 -3.01
N VAL A 269 -27.60 -26.93 -2.44
CA VAL A 269 -26.89 -25.83 -3.15
C VAL A 269 -25.75 -26.40 -3.99
N ALA A 270 -25.84 -26.29 -5.32
CA ALA A 270 -24.79 -26.71 -6.25
C ALA A 270 -23.59 -25.74 -6.21
N VAL A 271 -23.91 -24.44 -6.32
CA VAL A 271 -22.91 -23.38 -6.48
C VAL A 271 -23.37 -22.14 -5.72
N VAL A 272 -22.42 -21.46 -5.07
CA VAL A 272 -22.62 -20.16 -4.43
C VAL A 272 -21.74 -19.14 -5.15
N HIS A 273 -22.35 -18.14 -5.76
CA HIS A 273 -21.67 -17.01 -6.34
C HIS A 273 -21.76 -15.82 -5.38
N TYR A 274 -20.60 -15.34 -4.96
CA TYR A 274 -20.49 -14.21 -4.05
C TYR A 274 -20.09 -12.96 -4.84
N HIS A 275 -20.97 -11.97 -4.88
CA HIS A 275 -20.74 -10.70 -5.54
C HIS A 275 -20.60 -9.60 -4.49
N LEU A 276 -19.45 -8.96 -4.49
CA LEU A 276 -19.16 -7.83 -3.61
C LEU A 276 -18.75 -6.63 -4.43
N HIS A 277 -19.53 -5.57 -4.33
CA HIS A 277 -19.19 -4.28 -4.93
C HIS A 277 -19.10 -3.22 -3.84
N ILE A 278 -17.92 -2.62 -3.69
CA ILE A 278 -17.68 -1.52 -2.74
C ILE A 278 -17.56 -0.24 -3.56
N LYS A 279 -18.31 0.78 -3.17
CA LYS A 279 -18.27 2.12 -3.78
C LYS A 279 -18.02 3.17 -2.70
N ASP A 280 -17.35 4.25 -3.06
CA ASP A 280 -17.24 5.44 -2.22
C ASP A 280 -18.45 6.35 -2.41
N HIS A 281 -18.90 7.01 -1.34
CA HIS A 281 -19.88 8.08 -1.39
C HIS A 281 -19.37 9.32 -2.14
N THR A 282 -18.06 9.56 -2.17
CA THR A 282 -17.46 10.73 -2.84
C THR A 282 -17.77 10.75 -4.34
N TRP A 283 -17.75 9.60 -5.01
CA TRP A 283 -17.99 9.53 -6.45
C TRP A 283 -19.37 10.04 -6.88
N PRO A 284 -20.49 9.49 -6.38
CA PRO A 284 -21.83 9.96 -6.74
C PRO A 284 -22.17 11.35 -6.18
N ARG A 285 -21.58 11.76 -5.04
CA ARG A 285 -21.91 13.04 -4.39
C ARG A 285 -21.07 14.22 -4.87
N LEU A 286 -19.81 14.00 -5.22
CA LEU A 286 -18.87 15.07 -5.61
C LEU A 286 -18.53 15.01 -7.10
N TYR A 287 -18.02 13.86 -7.57
CA TYR A 287 -17.51 13.76 -8.95
C TYR A 287 -18.62 13.75 -10.00
N GLN A 288 -19.68 12.95 -9.81
CA GLN A 288 -20.76 12.87 -10.79
C GLN A 288 -21.50 14.19 -11.03
N PRO A 289 -21.82 15.02 -10.01
CA PRO A 289 -22.42 16.33 -10.25
C PRO A 289 -21.49 17.27 -11.03
N ILE A 290 -20.19 17.25 -10.74
CA ILE A 290 -19.20 18.04 -11.49
C ILE A 290 -19.15 17.57 -12.94
N GLU A 291 -19.05 16.26 -13.18
CA GLU A 291 -19.05 15.66 -14.51
C GLU A 291 -20.31 16.06 -15.31
N ARG A 292 -21.49 15.92 -14.69
CA ARG A 292 -22.76 16.32 -15.31
C ARG A 292 -22.79 17.82 -15.60
N GLY A 293 -22.28 18.65 -14.70
CA GLY A 293 -22.17 20.10 -14.86
C GLY A 293 -21.26 20.49 -16.01
N VAL A 294 -20.06 19.91 -16.08
CA VAL A 294 -19.09 20.11 -17.18
C VAL A 294 -19.69 19.64 -18.49
N ASN A 295 -20.31 18.47 -18.53
CA ASN A 295 -20.96 17.95 -19.75
C ASN A 295 -22.15 18.82 -20.18
N ALA A 296 -22.92 19.37 -19.24
CA ALA A 296 -24.00 20.30 -19.55
C ALA A 296 -23.46 21.63 -20.11
N LEU A 297 -22.38 22.16 -19.55
CA LEU A 297 -21.71 23.36 -20.07
C LEU A 297 -21.13 23.11 -21.46
N ALA A 298 -20.43 21.99 -21.66
CA ALA A 298 -19.88 21.59 -22.95
C ALA A 298 -20.98 21.47 -24.01
N LYS A 299 -22.14 20.89 -23.68
CA LYS A 299 -23.31 20.84 -24.56
C LYS A 299 -23.88 22.23 -24.88
N ARG A 300 -23.84 23.17 -23.94
CA ARG A 300 -24.28 24.57 -24.18
C ARG A 300 -23.30 25.31 -25.09
N VAL A 301 -21.99 25.18 -24.87
CA VAL A 301 -20.95 25.75 -25.73
C VAL A 301 -21.01 25.15 -27.12
N GLY A 302 -21.28 23.84 -27.25
CA GLY A 302 -21.49 23.19 -28.55
C GLY A 302 -22.64 23.79 -29.37
N ARG A 303 -23.63 24.45 -28.75
CA ARG A 303 -24.70 25.15 -29.48
C ARG A 303 -24.21 26.41 -30.22
N ILE A 304 -23.03 26.93 -29.88
CA ILE A 304 -22.36 28.04 -30.58
C ILE A 304 -21.93 27.59 -31.98
N GLN A 305 -21.65 26.29 -32.17
CA GLN A 305 -21.31 25.70 -33.47
C GLN A 305 -22.58 25.37 -34.27
N THR A 306 -23.22 26.41 -34.80
CA THR A 306 -24.48 26.28 -35.57
C THR A 306 -24.29 25.80 -37.01
N GLY A 307 -23.04 25.72 -37.49
CA GLY A 307 -22.72 25.38 -38.88
C GLY A 307 -22.98 26.50 -39.89
N ASN A 308 -23.46 27.67 -39.45
CA ASN A 308 -23.76 28.81 -40.31
C ASN A 308 -22.62 29.84 -40.29
N ILE A 309 -22.03 30.10 -41.46
CA ILE A 309 -20.91 31.04 -41.65
C ILE A 309 -21.26 32.45 -41.14
N ARG A 310 -22.52 32.90 -41.28
CA ARG A 310 -22.96 34.22 -40.82
C ARG A 310 -22.85 34.37 -39.30
N THR A 311 -23.15 33.31 -38.56
CA THR A 311 -23.04 33.29 -37.10
C THR A 311 -21.59 33.40 -36.65
N TYR A 312 -20.68 32.71 -37.34
CA TYR A 312 -19.24 32.78 -37.05
C TYR A 312 -18.63 34.14 -37.35
N LEU A 313 -19.00 34.77 -38.46
CA LEU A 313 -18.58 36.15 -38.76
C LEU A 313 -19.08 37.14 -37.69
N GLY A 314 -20.31 36.96 -37.20
CA GLY A 314 -20.85 37.73 -36.08
C GLY A 314 -20.05 37.56 -34.80
N TYR A 315 -19.67 36.33 -34.44
CA TYR A 315 -18.79 36.09 -33.29
C TYR A 315 -17.43 36.77 -33.45
N SER A 316 -16.77 36.62 -34.60
CA SER A 316 -15.47 37.25 -34.86
C SER A 316 -15.53 38.78 -34.76
N PHE A 317 -16.60 39.40 -35.29
CA PHE A 317 -16.80 40.85 -35.21
C PHE A 317 -16.97 41.34 -33.75
N VAL A 318 -17.79 40.64 -32.95
CA VAL A 318 -17.98 40.98 -31.53
C VAL A 318 -16.70 40.76 -30.73
N THR A 319 -15.96 39.68 -31.00
CA THR A 319 -14.66 39.43 -30.35
C THR A 319 -13.65 40.52 -30.69
N LEU A 320 -13.60 41.01 -31.93
CA LEU A 320 -12.74 42.13 -32.33
C LEU A 320 -13.10 43.43 -31.60
N LEU A 321 -14.40 43.75 -31.48
CA LEU A 321 -14.85 44.93 -30.72
C LEU A 321 -14.49 44.82 -29.23
N LEU A 322 -14.65 43.65 -28.62
CA LEU A 322 -14.25 43.41 -27.23
C LEU A 322 -12.75 43.54 -27.03
N MET A 323 -11.94 42.96 -27.93
CA MET A 323 -10.48 43.11 -27.91
C MET A 323 -10.06 44.58 -28.04
N LEU A 324 -10.66 45.31 -28.98
CA LEU A 324 -10.38 46.73 -29.15
C LEU A 324 -10.76 47.53 -27.90
N TRP A 325 -11.90 47.24 -27.28
CA TRP A 325 -12.33 47.89 -26.04
C TRP A 325 -11.35 47.65 -24.88
N VAL A 326 -10.91 46.41 -24.68
CA VAL A 326 -9.92 46.05 -23.64
C VAL A 326 -8.57 46.74 -23.87
N VAL A 327 -8.16 46.92 -25.13
CA VAL A 327 -6.89 47.59 -25.47
C VAL A 327 -7.00 49.12 -25.42
N SER A 328 -8.21 49.67 -25.60
CA SER A 328 -8.46 51.11 -25.54
C SER A 328 -8.67 51.67 -24.11
N GLN A 329 -8.77 50.79 -23.12
CA GLN A 329 -8.76 51.10 -21.69
C GLN A 329 -7.31 51.06 -21.16
#